data_AF-A0A667YEQ5-F1
#
_entry.id   AF-A0A667YEQ5-F1
#
_cell.length_a   1.000
_cell.length_b   1.000
_cell.length_c   1.000
_cell.angle_alpha   90.00
_cell.angle_beta   90.00
_cell.angle_gamma   90.00
#
_symmetry.space_group_name_H-M   'P 1'
#
loop_
_entity.id
_entity.type
_entity.pdbx_description
1 polymer ?
#
loop_
_entity_poly.entity_id
_entity_poly.type
_entity_poly.pdbx_seq_one_letter_code
_entity_poly.pdbx_strand_id
1 'polypeptide(L)'
;MGCVQVGECLTAPSWYFPRKAMDLESEDKQTKADGGSGSDLGVDPQMPVLRINQLDAFELDSTLEQLVWTQFSQCFQHCRPGLLTPVEPELRALLQLLLWRFTLYSNSATVGQSLLGLRYHSMLSSSPHHYRPLSRRQKLALALLSVGPRWLRERSHSLLLCLGLGSSAGVPPATGSAGTLQQGLRRSLAFISGVAQLAGLINFLVFLRKGSHPMLAERIVGTRAVFSQPNTGRDVTYQYMNRELLWHGFAEFLIFLLPLINTSKVKAAVYSFMFSREGRDEEGAREGPGLWKECGLCGEWPTMPHTVGCQHVFCYYCIKSHAIADAYLTCPKCGAPAGQPVPVKLEVEMSAS
;
A
#
# COMPACT_ATOMS: atom_id res chain seq x y z
N MET A 1 40.87 8.64 -38.03
CA MET A 1 39.57 8.29 -38.65
C MET A 1 38.93 7.27 -37.71
N GLY A 2 37.83 7.48 -37.01
CA GLY A 2 36.79 8.51 -37.03
C GLY A 2 35.50 7.84 -36.54
N CYS A 3 34.81 8.53 -35.62
CA CYS A 3 33.39 8.41 -35.24
C CYS A 3 32.84 7.29 -34.31
N VAL A 4 32.35 7.84 -33.19
CA VAL A 4 31.30 7.48 -32.23
C VAL A 4 29.89 7.32 -32.85
N GLN A 5 29.02 6.49 -32.25
CA GLN A 5 27.56 6.69 -31.99
C GLN A 5 27.01 5.42 -31.31
N VAL A 6 26.62 5.40 -30.01
CA VAL A 6 25.37 5.87 -29.35
C VAL A 6 24.08 5.50 -30.10
N GLY A 7 23.23 4.70 -29.45
CA GLY A 7 21.85 4.43 -29.85
C GLY A 7 21.07 3.65 -28.77
N GLU A 8 20.35 4.37 -27.92
CA GLU A 8 19.29 3.85 -27.03
C GLU A 8 18.12 3.26 -27.83
N CYS A 9 17.45 2.25 -27.28
CA CYS A 9 16.05 1.94 -27.64
C CYS A 9 15.32 1.34 -26.43
N LEU A 10 14.63 2.23 -25.70
CA LEU A 10 13.52 1.93 -24.82
C LEU A 10 12.34 1.36 -25.62
N THR A 11 11.84 0.16 -25.30
CA THR A 11 10.44 -0.21 -25.57
C THR A 11 9.87 -1.09 -24.45
N ALA A 12 8.65 -0.76 -24.06
CA ALA A 12 7.91 -1.26 -22.90
C ALA A 12 7.45 -2.73 -23.01
N PRO A 13 7.19 -3.42 -21.87
CA PRO A 13 6.55 -4.73 -21.90
C PRO A 13 5.04 -4.59 -22.20
N SER A 14 4.64 -5.17 -23.32
CA SER A 14 3.25 -5.37 -23.74
C SER A 14 2.54 -6.36 -22.80
N TRP A 15 1.54 -5.88 -22.06
CA TRP A 15 0.64 -6.71 -21.26
C TRP A 15 -0.40 -7.36 -22.18
N TYR A 16 -0.08 -8.55 -22.70
CA TYR A 16 -1.03 -9.41 -23.41
C TYR A 16 -1.94 -10.15 -22.41
N PHE A 17 -3.20 -9.70 -22.32
CA PHE A 17 -4.31 -10.45 -21.73
C PHE A 17 -4.87 -11.45 -22.76
N PRO A 18 -4.89 -12.78 -22.53
CA PRO A 18 -5.65 -13.67 -23.39
C PRO A 18 -7.12 -13.66 -22.95
N ARG A 19 -7.93 -12.94 -23.71
CA ARG A 19 -9.38 -13.04 -23.74
C ARG A 19 -9.74 -14.25 -24.60
N LYS A 20 -10.20 -15.36 -24.00
CA LYS A 20 -10.78 -16.48 -24.75
C LYS A 20 -12.17 -16.80 -24.20
N ALA A 21 -13.17 -16.33 -24.94
CA ALA A 21 -14.53 -16.85 -24.92
C ALA A 21 -14.65 -17.83 -26.09
N MET A 22 -15.13 -19.04 -25.86
CA MET A 22 -15.78 -19.88 -26.88
C MET A 22 -16.41 -21.10 -26.22
N ASP A 23 -17.74 -21.07 -26.23
CA ASP A 23 -18.68 -22.10 -26.68
C ASP A 23 -18.65 -23.53 -26.15
N LEU A 24 -19.88 -23.95 -25.82
CA LEU A 24 -20.37 -25.30 -25.60
C LEU A 24 -20.03 -26.22 -26.77
N GLU A 25 -19.48 -27.39 -26.47
CA GLU A 25 -19.83 -28.60 -27.22
C GLU A 25 -19.71 -29.83 -26.31
N SER A 26 -20.79 -30.61 -26.31
CA SER A 26 -20.91 -31.93 -25.70
C SER A 26 -20.26 -32.96 -26.61
N GLU A 27 -19.46 -33.89 -26.07
CA GLU A 27 -19.54 -35.31 -26.45
C GLU A 27 -18.72 -36.20 -25.50
N ASP A 28 -19.37 -37.29 -25.11
CA ASP A 28 -18.83 -38.43 -24.39
C ASP A 28 -17.74 -39.16 -25.18
N LYS A 29 -16.65 -39.55 -24.52
CA LYS A 29 -16.09 -40.90 -24.70
C LYS A 29 -15.18 -41.32 -23.57
N GLN A 30 -15.77 -42.12 -22.69
CA GLN A 30 -15.15 -42.94 -21.68
C GLN A 30 -14.21 -43.98 -22.33
N THR A 31 -12.92 -43.95 -21.97
CA THR A 31 -12.03 -45.12 -22.11
C THR A 31 -11.35 -45.36 -20.77
N LYS A 32 -11.64 -46.52 -20.16
CA LYS A 32 -11.04 -47.05 -18.93
C LYS A 32 -9.58 -47.46 -19.17
N ALA A 33 -8.70 -47.15 -18.23
CA ALA A 33 -7.97 -48.11 -17.37
C ALA A 33 -6.66 -47.51 -16.83
N ASP A 34 -6.29 -47.98 -15.63
CA ASP A 34 -5.08 -47.72 -14.84
C ASP A 34 -5.01 -46.35 -14.14
N GLY A 35 -4.89 -46.23 -12.82
CA GLY A 35 -4.28 -47.14 -11.85
C GLY A 35 -3.28 -46.31 -11.04
N GLY A 36 -3.74 -45.63 -9.99
CA GLY A 36 -2.89 -44.74 -9.20
C GLY A 36 -3.63 -44.15 -8.01
N SER A 37 -3.53 -44.82 -6.88
CA SER A 37 -4.11 -44.47 -5.58
C SER A 37 -3.58 -43.12 -5.08
N GLY A 38 -4.27 -42.03 -5.43
CA GLY A 38 -4.26 -40.77 -4.70
C GLY A 38 -5.63 -40.60 -4.06
N SER A 39 -5.71 -40.79 -2.74
CA SER A 39 -6.92 -40.55 -1.97
C SER A 39 -7.30 -39.08 -2.08
N ASP A 40 -8.23 -38.78 -2.98
CA ASP A 40 -8.96 -37.52 -3.04
C ASP A 40 -9.85 -37.46 -1.78
N LEU A 41 -9.24 -37.05 -0.67
CA LEU A 41 -9.96 -36.68 0.55
C LEU A 41 -10.77 -35.44 0.20
N GLY A 42 -11.98 -35.65 -0.31
CA GLY A 42 -13.01 -34.63 -0.44
C GLY A 42 -13.25 -34.00 0.93
N VAL A 43 -12.51 -32.92 1.21
CA VAL A 43 -12.64 -32.14 2.44
C VAL A 43 -14.03 -31.51 2.46
N ASP A 44 -14.77 -31.79 3.53
CA ASP A 44 -16.15 -31.36 3.76
C ASP A 44 -16.28 -29.82 3.59
N PRO A 45 -17.19 -29.30 2.74
CA PRO A 45 -17.43 -27.86 2.56
C PRO A 45 -17.95 -27.13 3.81
N GLN A 46 -17.87 -27.76 4.98
CA GLN A 46 -18.48 -27.34 6.23
C GLN A 46 -17.54 -26.70 7.25
N MET A 47 -16.26 -26.47 6.93
CA MET A 47 -15.41 -25.71 7.87
C MET A 47 -16.00 -24.31 8.09
N PRO A 48 -16.50 -24.01 9.31
CA PRO A 48 -17.14 -22.73 9.57
C PRO A 48 -16.09 -21.62 9.50
N VAL A 49 -16.37 -20.59 8.69
CA VAL A 49 -15.50 -19.43 8.56
C VAL A 49 -15.38 -18.73 9.91
N LEU A 50 -14.16 -18.35 10.28
CA LEU A 50 -13.88 -17.59 11.50
C LEU A 50 -14.69 -16.28 11.51
N ARG A 51 -15.29 -15.97 12.66
CA ARG A 51 -16.12 -14.77 12.83
C ARG A 51 -15.34 -13.49 12.53
N ILE A 52 -14.06 -13.46 12.89
CA ILE A 52 -13.18 -12.32 12.65
C ILE A 52 -12.98 -12.09 11.15
N ASN A 53 -12.66 -13.13 10.37
CA ASN A 53 -12.52 -13.01 8.92
C ASN A 53 -13.81 -12.52 8.25
N GLN A 54 -14.98 -12.89 8.77
CA GLN A 54 -16.25 -12.36 8.25
C GLN A 54 -16.38 -10.86 8.55
N LEU A 55 -16.06 -10.41 9.77
CA LEU A 55 -16.10 -8.99 10.14
C LEU A 55 -15.05 -8.17 9.40
N ASP A 56 -13.82 -8.69 9.27
CA ASP A 56 -12.73 -8.06 8.55
C ASP A 56 -13.11 -7.87 7.07
N ALA A 57 -13.81 -8.83 6.47
CA ALA A 57 -14.33 -8.69 5.11
C ALA A 57 -15.28 -7.50 4.98
N PHE A 58 -16.17 -7.31 5.96
CA PHE A 58 -17.10 -6.18 6.01
C PHE A 58 -16.39 -4.84 6.18
N GLU A 59 -15.40 -4.79 7.07
CA GLU A 59 -14.60 -3.60 7.28
C GLU A 59 -13.82 -3.23 6.00
N LEU A 60 -13.20 -4.21 5.35
CA LEU A 60 -12.53 -4.04 4.06
C LEU A 60 -13.46 -3.50 2.97
N ASP A 61 -14.68 -4.03 2.88
CA ASP A 61 -15.66 -3.53 1.90
C ASP A 61 -16.03 -2.06 2.17
N SER A 62 -16.19 -1.68 3.44
CA SER A 62 -16.53 -0.30 3.82
C SER A 62 -15.40 0.70 3.59
N THR A 63 -14.16 0.29 3.88
CA THR A 63 -12.96 1.09 3.65
C THR A 63 -12.66 1.24 2.17
N LEU A 64 -12.89 0.19 1.38
CA LEU A 64 -12.79 0.26 -0.07
C LEU A 64 -13.84 1.20 -0.67
N GLU A 65 -15.09 1.13 -0.20
CA GLU A 65 -16.14 2.07 -0.60
C GLU A 65 -15.71 3.53 -0.32
N GLN A 66 -15.17 3.79 0.87
CA GLN A 66 -14.65 5.11 1.24
C GLN A 66 -13.48 5.54 0.35
N LEU A 67 -12.50 4.67 0.11
CA LEU A 67 -11.33 4.99 -0.73
C LEU A 67 -11.74 5.31 -2.17
N VAL A 68 -12.62 4.49 -2.76
CA VAL A 68 -13.08 4.74 -4.13
C VAL A 68 -13.89 6.03 -4.18
N TRP A 69 -14.72 6.32 -3.16
CA TRP A 69 -15.42 7.59 -3.06
C TRP A 69 -14.46 8.79 -2.92
N THR A 70 -13.43 8.70 -2.08
CA THR A 70 -12.47 9.79 -1.91
C THR A 70 -11.74 10.07 -3.21
N GLN A 71 -11.24 9.04 -3.91
CA GLN A 71 -10.57 9.20 -5.20
C GLN A 71 -11.53 9.73 -6.27
N PHE A 72 -12.78 9.25 -6.29
CA PHE A 72 -13.80 9.77 -7.20
C PHE A 72 -14.07 11.24 -6.95
N SER A 73 -14.27 11.65 -5.68
CA SER A 73 -14.53 13.04 -5.31
C SER A 73 -13.35 13.97 -5.61
N GLN A 74 -12.10 13.47 -5.52
CA GLN A 74 -10.90 14.21 -5.91
C GLN A 74 -10.92 14.63 -7.38
N CYS A 75 -11.42 13.78 -8.28
CA CYS A 75 -11.55 14.13 -9.70
C CYS A 75 -12.49 15.32 -9.96
N PHE A 76 -13.43 15.58 -9.05
CA PHE A 76 -14.40 16.68 -9.17
C PHE A 76 -14.06 17.92 -8.31
N GLN A 77 -12.85 17.99 -7.72
CA GLN A 77 -12.43 19.13 -6.91
C GLN A 77 -12.40 20.46 -7.67
N HIS A 78 -12.19 20.42 -8.98
CA HIS A 78 -12.16 21.60 -9.85
C HIS A 78 -13.55 22.00 -10.36
N CYS A 79 -14.59 21.22 -10.05
CA CYS A 79 -15.97 21.56 -10.39
C CYS A 79 -16.56 22.55 -9.38
N ARG A 80 -17.56 23.32 -9.81
CA ARG A 80 -18.23 24.32 -8.97
C ARG A 80 -18.73 23.66 -7.66
N PRO A 81 -18.36 24.17 -6.48
CA PRO A 81 -18.80 23.59 -5.21
C PRO A 81 -20.33 23.64 -5.12
N GLY A 82 -20.96 22.51 -4.83
CA GLY A 82 -22.42 22.38 -4.66
C GLY A 82 -23.17 21.65 -5.79
N LEU A 83 -22.54 21.32 -6.91
CA LEU A 83 -23.18 20.44 -7.92
C LEU A 83 -23.17 18.96 -7.52
N LEU A 84 -22.17 18.52 -6.75
CA LEU A 84 -22.08 17.14 -6.28
C LEU A 84 -22.97 16.85 -5.07
N THR A 85 -23.23 17.82 -4.20
CA THR A 85 -23.98 17.59 -2.95
C THR A 85 -25.40 17.02 -3.14
N PRO A 86 -26.21 17.43 -4.14
CA PRO A 86 -27.54 16.83 -4.34
C PRO A 86 -27.52 15.43 -4.97
N VAL A 87 -26.45 15.08 -5.71
CA VAL A 87 -26.31 13.82 -6.46
C VAL A 87 -25.37 12.83 -5.74
N GLU A 88 -24.66 13.27 -4.70
CA GLU A 88 -23.76 12.47 -3.86
C GLU A 88 -24.33 11.09 -3.45
N PRO A 89 -25.56 10.98 -2.89
CA PRO A 89 -26.10 9.69 -2.50
C PRO A 89 -26.38 8.77 -3.71
N GLU A 90 -26.77 9.34 -4.86
CA GLU A 90 -27.00 8.58 -6.09
C GLU A 90 -25.68 8.04 -6.66
N LEU A 91 -24.63 8.87 -6.65
CA LEU A 91 -23.30 8.52 -7.12
C LEU A 91 -22.66 7.45 -6.23
N ARG A 92 -22.78 7.59 -4.90
CA ARG A 92 -22.31 6.55 -3.96
C ARG A 92 -23.02 5.22 -4.17
N ALA A 93 -24.34 5.23 -4.29
CA ALA A 93 -25.12 4.01 -4.55
C ALA A 93 -24.78 3.39 -5.92
N LEU A 94 -24.60 4.21 -6.96
CA LEU A 94 -24.19 3.75 -8.28
C LEU A 94 -22.80 3.11 -8.25
N LEU A 95 -21.86 3.73 -7.55
CA LEU A 95 -20.51 3.20 -7.37
C LEU A 95 -20.53 1.86 -6.64
N GLN A 96 -21.30 1.76 -5.55
CA GLN A 96 -21.48 0.52 -4.81
C GLN A 96 -22.13 -0.57 -5.69
N LEU A 97 -23.12 -0.20 -6.50
CA LEU A 97 -23.80 -1.13 -7.41
C LEU A 97 -22.88 -1.58 -8.54
N LEU A 98 -21.98 -0.71 -9.02
CA LEU A 98 -20.96 -1.02 -10.01
C LEU A 98 -19.91 -1.98 -9.43
N LEU A 99 -19.40 -1.71 -8.23
CA LEU A 99 -18.50 -2.62 -7.52
C LEU A 99 -19.15 -3.99 -7.33
N TRP A 100 -20.40 -4.02 -6.89
CA TRP A 100 -21.20 -5.23 -6.73
C TRP A 100 -21.39 -5.98 -8.06
N ARG A 101 -21.66 -5.26 -9.15
CA ARG A 101 -21.87 -5.83 -10.49
C ARG A 101 -20.60 -6.50 -11.04
N PHE A 102 -19.42 -5.99 -10.72
CA PHE A 102 -18.16 -6.57 -11.17
C PHE A 102 -17.68 -7.72 -10.25
N THR A 103 -17.89 -7.61 -8.95
CA THR A 103 -17.38 -8.58 -7.96
C THR A 103 -18.38 -9.69 -7.67
N LEU A 104 -19.57 -9.35 -7.17
CA LEU A 104 -20.55 -10.35 -6.73
C LEU A 104 -21.20 -11.09 -7.89
N TYR A 105 -21.42 -10.43 -9.04
CA TYR A 105 -21.98 -11.11 -10.21
C TYR A 105 -21.02 -12.19 -10.74
N SER A 106 -19.73 -11.86 -10.85
CA SER A 106 -18.70 -12.73 -11.44
C SER A 106 -18.24 -13.81 -10.48
N ASN A 107 -17.88 -13.45 -9.24
CA ASN A 107 -17.20 -14.35 -8.30
C ASN A 107 -18.07 -14.80 -7.13
N SER A 108 -19.33 -14.34 -7.05
CA SER A 108 -20.24 -14.60 -5.91
C SER A 108 -19.62 -14.24 -4.55
N ALA A 109 -18.78 -13.21 -4.52
CA ALA A 109 -18.11 -12.68 -3.34
C ALA A 109 -18.04 -11.15 -3.42
N THR A 110 -18.02 -10.49 -2.28
CA THR A 110 -17.63 -9.07 -2.22
C THR A 110 -16.12 -8.90 -2.39
N VAL A 111 -15.64 -7.67 -2.50
CA VAL A 111 -14.20 -7.41 -2.68
C VAL A 111 -13.43 -7.85 -1.44
N GLY A 112 -13.87 -7.44 -0.26
CA GLY A 112 -13.29 -7.79 1.03
C GLY A 112 -13.33 -9.30 1.27
N GLN A 113 -14.44 -9.96 0.92
CA GLN A 113 -14.51 -11.42 0.97
C GLN A 113 -13.51 -12.07 0.02
N SER A 114 -13.39 -11.60 -1.22
CA SER A 114 -12.43 -12.13 -2.18
C SER A 114 -10.98 -11.97 -1.71
N LEU A 115 -10.65 -10.85 -1.05
CA LEU A 115 -9.32 -10.60 -0.48
C LEU A 115 -8.99 -11.56 0.67
N LEU A 116 -9.99 -11.97 1.44
CA LEU A 116 -9.85 -12.94 2.53
C LEU A 116 -10.12 -14.39 2.11
N GLY A 117 -10.25 -14.65 0.80
CA GLY A 117 -10.50 -15.99 0.27
C GLY A 117 -11.88 -16.57 0.64
N LEU A 118 -12.87 -15.70 0.89
CA LEU A 118 -14.26 -16.04 1.21
C LEU A 118 -15.17 -15.89 -0.01
N ARG A 119 -16.21 -16.72 -0.10
CA ARG A 119 -17.29 -16.64 -1.10
C ARG A 119 -18.65 -16.90 -0.48
N TYR A 120 -19.70 -16.39 -1.09
CA TYR A 120 -21.06 -16.71 -0.67
C TYR A 120 -21.53 -18.05 -1.21
N HIS A 121 -22.24 -18.77 -0.34
CA HIS A 121 -22.93 -20.02 -0.61
C HIS A 121 -24.42 -19.87 -0.28
N SER A 122 -25.29 -20.51 -1.08
CA SER A 122 -26.74 -20.48 -0.90
C SER A 122 -27.21 -21.59 0.04
N MET A 123 -27.85 -21.23 1.16
CA MET A 123 -28.38 -22.19 2.15
C MET A 123 -29.74 -22.80 1.74
N LEU A 124 -30.38 -22.32 0.67
CA LEU A 124 -31.74 -22.75 0.28
C LEU A 124 -31.81 -24.12 -0.41
N SER A 125 -30.68 -24.77 -0.66
CA SER A 125 -30.64 -26.07 -1.36
C SER A 125 -30.15 -27.15 -0.40
N SER A 126 -30.99 -28.14 -0.11
CA SER A 126 -30.78 -29.20 0.89
C SER A 126 -29.70 -30.24 0.55
N SER A 127 -28.74 -29.93 -0.34
CA SER A 127 -27.62 -30.85 -0.64
C SER A 127 -26.32 -30.29 -0.04
N PRO A 128 -25.87 -30.83 1.10
CA PRO A 128 -24.73 -30.30 1.86
C PRO A 128 -23.35 -30.52 1.22
N HIS A 129 -23.25 -31.38 0.18
CA HIS A 129 -21.95 -31.81 -0.37
C HIS A 129 -21.50 -31.08 -1.63
N HIS A 130 -22.35 -30.26 -2.28
CA HIS A 130 -21.97 -29.56 -3.50
C HIS A 130 -22.07 -28.04 -3.37
N TYR A 131 -20.98 -27.36 -3.72
CA TYR A 131 -20.96 -25.92 -3.87
C TYR A 131 -21.95 -25.49 -4.96
N ARG A 132 -22.96 -24.70 -4.57
CA ARG A 132 -23.91 -24.07 -5.49
C ARG A 132 -23.75 -22.55 -5.47
N PRO A 133 -23.49 -21.90 -6.63
CA PRO A 133 -23.41 -20.45 -6.71
C PRO A 133 -24.78 -19.81 -6.45
N LEU A 134 -24.78 -18.54 -6.01
CA LEU A 134 -26.00 -17.79 -5.69
C LEU A 134 -26.91 -17.63 -6.92
N SER A 135 -28.22 -17.78 -6.72
CA SER A 135 -29.19 -17.51 -7.79
C SER A 135 -29.24 -16.03 -8.16
N ARG A 136 -29.63 -15.70 -9.40
CA ARG A 136 -29.75 -14.30 -9.87
C ARG A 136 -30.68 -13.47 -8.97
N ARG A 137 -31.76 -14.07 -8.47
CA ARG A 137 -32.72 -13.43 -7.55
C ARG A 137 -32.12 -13.18 -6.18
N GLN A 138 -31.37 -14.14 -5.63
CA GLN A 138 -30.66 -13.95 -4.35
C GLN A 138 -29.57 -12.88 -4.46
N LYS A 139 -28.82 -12.85 -5.56
CA LYS A 139 -27.86 -11.79 -5.85
C LYS A 139 -28.56 -10.42 -5.85
N LEU A 140 -29.61 -10.27 -6.65
CA LEU A 140 -30.35 -9.00 -6.73
C LEU A 140 -30.98 -8.60 -5.38
N ALA A 141 -31.57 -9.55 -4.66
CA ALA A 141 -32.14 -9.31 -3.33
C ALA A 141 -31.08 -8.86 -2.33
N LEU A 142 -29.88 -9.47 -2.35
CA LEU A 142 -28.77 -9.07 -1.50
C LEU A 142 -28.34 -7.64 -1.81
N ALA A 143 -28.20 -7.29 -3.09
CA ALA A 143 -27.85 -5.92 -3.52
C ALA A 143 -28.89 -4.89 -3.08
N LEU A 144 -30.18 -5.17 -3.35
CA LEU A 144 -31.27 -4.27 -2.99
C LEU A 144 -31.36 -4.08 -1.47
N LEU A 145 -31.14 -5.14 -0.71
CA LEU A 145 -31.27 -5.13 0.75
C LEU A 145 -30.02 -4.57 1.45
N SER A 146 -28.85 -4.56 0.81
CA SER A 146 -27.63 -3.94 1.35
C SER A 146 -27.49 -2.47 0.95
N VAL A 147 -27.76 -2.14 -0.32
CA VAL A 147 -27.60 -0.77 -0.87
C VAL A 147 -28.84 0.07 -0.60
N GLY A 148 -30.03 -0.51 -0.79
CA GLY A 148 -31.31 0.20 -0.73
C GLY A 148 -31.57 0.91 0.60
N PRO A 149 -31.39 0.27 1.77
CA PRO A 149 -31.60 0.93 3.06
C PRO A 149 -30.62 2.08 3.33
N ARG A 150 -29.36 1.98 2.87
CA ARG A 150 -28.35 3.04 3.05
C ARG A 150 -28.71 4.24 2.21
N TRP A 151 -28.99 4.02 0.92
CA TRP A 151 -29.46 5.05 0.00
C TRP A 151 -30.76 5.71 0.50
N LEU A 152 -31.73 4.91 0.93
CA LEU A 152 -33.01 5.43 1.42
C LEU A 152 -32.84 6.30 2.68
N ARG A 153 -31.90 5.95 3.57
CA ARG A 153 -31.59 6.74 4.78
C ARG A 153 -30.93 8.07 4.43
N GLU A 154 -30.00 8.07 3.48
CA GLU A 154 -29.35 9.31 3.03
C GLU A 154 -30.33 10.21 2.28
N ARG A 155 -31.20 9.62 1.46
CA ARG A 155 -32.18 10.35 0.66
C ARG A 155 -33.49 10.66 1.40
N SER A 156 -33.73 10.09 2.58
CA SER A 156 -35.03 10.26 3.28
C SER A 156 -35.36 11.72 3.57
N HIS A 157 -34.35 12.54 3.90
CA HIS A 157 -34.56 13.97 4.17
C HIS A 157 -35.01 14.72 2.91
N SER A 158 -34.38 14.48 1.76
CA SER A 158 -34.74 15.10 0.48
C SER A 158 -36.03 14.54 -0.12
N LEU A 159 -36.30 13.23 -0.02
CA LEU A 159 -37.57 12.64 -0.44
C LEU A 159 -38.74 13.19 0.36
N LEU A 160 -38.56 13.37 1.68
CA LEU A 160 -39.56 14.03 2.51
C LEU A 160 -39.77 15.50 2.10
N LEU A 161 -38.74 16.21 1.63
CA LEU A 161 -38.86 17.58 1.14
C LEU A 161 -39.53 17.66 -0.26
N CYS A 162 -39.10 16.84 -1.23
CA CYS A 162 -39.61 16.81 -2.60
C CYS A 162 -41.06 16.32 -2.71
N LEU A 163 -41.50 15.46 -1.79
CA LEU A 163 -42.91 15.06 -1.67
C LEU A 163 -43.79 16.15 -1.04
N GLY A 164 -43.28 17.37 -0.83
CA GLY A 164 -44.01 18.49 -0.22
C GLY A 164 -44.20 18.35 1.29
N LEU A 165 -43.47 17.44 1.93
CA LEU A 165 -43.66 17.11 3.35
C LEU A 165 -42.70 17.90 4.26
N GLY A 166 -41.84 18.76 3.72
CA GLY A 166 -40.94 19.62 4.50
C GLY A 166 -41.70 20.67 5.31
N SER A 167 -41.32 20.88 6.57
CA SER A 167 -41.82 21.98 7.38
C SER A 167 -41.20 23.30 6.91
N SER A 168 -41.59 23.80 5.73
CA SER A 168 -41.29 25.17 5.34
C SER A 168 -42.24 26.09 6.11
N ALA A 169 -41.70 26.76 7.11
CA ALA A 169 -42.37 27.71 8.00
C ALA A 169 -42.82 29.01 7.29
N GLY A 170 -43.52 28.95 6.16
CA GLY A 170 -43.85 30.16 5.40
C GLY A 170 -45.03 30.14 4.41
N VAL A 171 -45.74 29.03 4.19
CA VAL A 171 -46.91 29.03 3.28
C VAL A 171 -48.08 28.27 3.90
N PRO A 172 -49.28 28.87 4.02
CA PRO A 172 -50.44 28.20 4.61
C PRO A 172 -51.00 27.14 3.64
N PRO A 173 -51.29 25.91 4.10
CA PRO A 173 -51.86 24.87 3.24
C PRO A 173 -53.36 25.10 3.04
N ALA A 174 -53.76 25.38 1.80
CA ALA A 174 -55.12 25.09 1.37
C ALA A 174 -55.25 23.56 1.19
N THR A 175 -56.25 22.95 1.84
CA THR A 175 -56.68 21.52 1.81
C THR A 175 -56.09 20.60 2.91
N GLY A 176 -56.87 20.40 3.98
CA GLY A 176 -56.51 19.67 5.22
C GLY A 176 -56.56 18.14 5.19
N SER A 177 -56.31 17.49 4.05
CA SER A 177 -56.33 16.01 3.92
C SER A 177 -54.92 15.40 3.80
N ALA A 178 -53.95 16.13 3.24
CA ALA A 178 -52.59 15.61 3.02
C ALA A 178 -51.75 15.53 4.31
N GLY A 179 -52.05 16.34 5.33
CA GLY A 179 -51.24 16.44 6.56
C GLY A 179 -51.32 15.24 7.50
N THR A 180 -52.45 14.53 7.56
CA THR A 180 -52.64 13.35 8.42
C THR A 180 -51.96 12.11 7.86
N LEU A 181 -52.07 11.87 6.55
CA LEU A 181 -51.34 10.81 5.83
C LEU A 181 -49.83 11.02 5.88
N GLN A 182 -49.37 12.27 5.73
CA GLN A 182 -47.97 12.69 5.87
C GLN A 182 -47.39 12.36 7.26
N GLN A 183 -48.13 12.70 8.32
CA GLN A 183 -47.69 12.43 9.68
C GLN A 183 -47.67 10.92 9.98
N GLY A 184 -48.63 10.17 9.42
CA GLY A 184 -48.62 8.71 9.44
C GLY A 184 -47.38 8.12 8.78
N LEU A 185 -47.06 8.53 7.55
CA LEU A 185 -45.90 8.02 6.81
C LEU A 185 -44.57 8.32 7.51
N ARG A 186 -44.41 9.52 8.06
CA ARG A 186 -43.22 9.88 8.84
C ARG A 186 -43.05 9.01 10.08
N ARG A 187 -44.13 8.78 10.83
CA ARG A 187 -44.13 7.89 11.99
C ARG A 187 -43.81 6.46 11.58
N SER A 188 -44.39 5.97 10.47
CA SER A 188 -44.11 4.64 9.93
C SER A 188 -42.66 4.49 9.51
N LEU A 189 -42.07 5.45 8.79
CA LEU A 189 -40.66 5.42 8.40
C LEU A 189 -39.73 5.44 9.63
N ALA A 190 -40.03 6.29 10.62
CA ALA A 190 -39.27 6.33 11.87
C ALA A 190 -39.38 5.00 12.64
N PHE A 191 -40.58 4.42 12.70
CA PHE A 191 -40.84 3.14 13.35
C PHE A 191 -40.13 1.98 12.62
N ILE A 192 -40.26 1.90 11.29
CA ILE A 192 -39.58 0.90 10.45
C ILE A 192 -38.07 1.01 10.63
N SER A 193 -37.52 2.23 10.65
CA SER A 193 -36.09 2.46 10.90
C SER A 193 -35.67 1.95 12.29
N GLY A 194 -36.45 2.25 13.34
CA GLY A 194 -36.19 1.75 14.69
C GLY A 194 -36.28 0.22 14.80
N VAL A 195 -37.29 -0.39 14.19
CA VAL A 195 -37.45 -1.85 14.13
C VAL A 195 -36.30 -2.49 13.36
N ALA A 196 -35.87 -1.90 12.24
CA ALA A 196 -34.74 -2.39 11.46
C ALA A 196 -33.42 -2.31 12.24
N GLN A 197 -33.20 -1.23 13.01
CA GLN A 197 -32.03 -1.10 13.89
C GLN A 197 -32.04 -2.16 15.00
N LEU A 198 -33.18 -2.37 15.65
CA LEU A 198 -33.33 -3.41 16.68
C LEU A 198 -33.14 -4.82 16.09
N ALA A 199 -33.72 -5.10 14.93
CA ALA A 199 -33.53 -6.36 14.21
C ALA A 199 -32.06 -6.58 13.81
N GLY A 200 -31.37 -5.51 13.39
CA GLY A 200 -29.93 -5.52 13.12
C GLY A 200 -29.10 -5.85 14.36
N LEU A 201 -29.41 -5.23 15.50
CA LEU A 201 -28.74 -5.50 16.78
C LEU A 201 -28.96 -6.95 17.23
N ILE A 202 -30.20 -7.44 17.17
CA ILE A 202 -30.52 -8.84 17.50
C ILE A 202 -29.80 -9.79 16.54
N ASN A 203 -29.76 -9.48 15.24
CA ASN A 203 -29.02 -10.26 14.25
C ASN A 203 -27.54 -10.35 14.63
N PHE A 204 -26.92 -9.22 14.99
CA PHE A 204 -25.53 -9.13 15.40
C PHE A 204 -25.25 -9.92 16.69
N LEU A 205 -26.12 -9.83 17.71
CA LEU A 205 -25.99 -10.63 18.93
C LEU A 205 -26.08 -12.14 18.66
N VAL A 206 -27.01 -12.56 17.80
CA VAL A 206 -27.11 -13.96 17.36
C VAL A 206 -25.87 -14.36 16.56
N PHE A 207 -25.32 -13.45 15.75
CA PHE A 207 -24.08 -13.66 15.03
C PHE A 207 -22.89 -13.84 16.00
N LEU A 208 -22.77 -13.06 17.06
CA LEU A 208 -21.70 -13.23 18.05
C LEU A 208 -21.75 -14.61 18.72
N ARG A 209 -22.94 -15.20 18.90
CA ARG A 209 -23.09 -16.56 19.44
C ARG A 209 -22.85 -17.66 18.39
N LYS A 210 -23.48 -17.57 17.22
CA LYS A 210 -23.54 -18.65 16.20
C LYS A 210 -22.49 -18.51 15.09
N GLY A 211 -22.03 -17.30 14.78
CA GLY A 211 -21.01 -16.99 13.78
C GLY A 211 -21.40 -17.20 12.32
N SER A 212 -22.71 -17.27 11.99
CA SER A 212 -23.15 -17.67 10.64
C SER A 212 -23.47 -16.51 9.68
N HIS A 213 -24.09 -15.42 10.15
CA HIS A 213 -24.60 -14.33 9.30
C HIS A 213 -24.37 -12.94 9.93
N PRO A 214 -23.31 -12.21 9.54
CA PRO A 214 -23.01 -10.88 10.08
C PRO A 214 -24.09 -9.83 9.77
N MET A 215 -24.69 -9.85 8.57
CA MET A 215 -25.74 -8.90 8.19
C MET A 215 -27.14 -9.50 8.22
N LEU A 216 -28.13 -8.67 8.55
CA LEU A 216 -29.55 -9.02 8.45
C LEU A 216 -29.93 -9.34 6.99
N ALA A 217 -29.34 -8.61 6.04
CA ALA A 217 -29.58 -8.83 4.61
C ALA A 217 -29.22 -10.26 4.17
N GLU A 218 -28.08 -10.77 4.64
CA GLU A 218 -27.65 -12.14 4.36
C GLU A 218 -28.55 -13.19 5.00
N ARG A 219 -29.05 -12.91 6.22
CA ARG A 219 -29.99 -13.82 6.90
C ARG A 219 -31.31 -13.93 6.15
N ILE A 220 -31.84 -12.83 5.61
CA ILE A 220 -33.08 -12.81 4.84
C ILE A 220 -32.90 -13.54 3.50
N VAL A 221 -31.77 -13.33 2.82
CA VAL A 221 -31.48 -13.99 1.53
C VAL A 221 -31.05 -15.45 1.70
N GLY A 222 -30.61 -15.84 2.90
CA GLY A 222 -30.12 -17.17 3.22
C GLY A 222 -28.74 -17.46 2.60
N THR A 223 -27.84 -16.48 2.67
CA THR A 223 -26.46 -16.61 2.17
C THR A 223 -25.50 -16.81 3.31
N ARG A 224 -24.55 -17.74 3.16
CA ARG A 224 -23.49 -18.02 4.14
C ARG A 224 -22.13 -17.79 3.50
N ALA A 225 -21.19 -17.19 4.23
CA ALA A 225 -19.80 -17.10 3.81
C ALA A 225 -19.09 -18.45 4.03
N VAL A 226 -18.43 -18.95 2.99
CA VAL A 226 -17.66 -20.21 2.97
C VAL A 226 -16.28 -19.90 2.36
N PHE A 227 -15.26 -20.65 2.74
CA PHE A 227 -13.95 -20.52 2.11
C PHE A 227 -14.01 -20.90 0.63
N SER A 228 -13.38 -20.07 -0.21
CA SER A 228 -13.34 -20.23 -1.65
C SER A 228 -12.48 -21.41 -2.09
N GLN A 229 -11.44 -21.72 -1.32
CA GLN A 229 -10.55 -22.86 -1.49
C GLN A 229 -10.29 -23.41 -0.08
N PRO A 230 -10.70 -24.65 0.24
CA PRO A 230 -10.53 -25.20 1.57
C PRO A 230 -9.08 -25.61 1.88
N ASN A 231 -8.17 -25.56 0.91
CA ASN A 231 -6.83 -26.15 1.00
C ASN A 231 -5.66 -25.15 0.98
N THR A 232 -5.91 -23.85 1.09
CA THR A 232 -4.89 -22.91 1.52
C THR A 232 -4.94 -22.86 3.04
N GLY A 233 -4.16 -23.72 3.68
CA GLY A 233 -3.83 -23.55 5.11
C GLY A 233 -3.53 -22.07 5.32
N ARG A 234 -4.15 -21.48 6.35
CA ARG A 234 -4.14 -20.05 6.64
C ARG A 234 -2.71 -19.52 6.65
N ASP A 235 -2.20 -19.13 5.48
CA ASP A 235 -0.99 -18.35 5.35
C ASP A 235 -1.38 -16.97 5.83
N VAL A 236 -1.25 -16.76 7.14
CA VAL A 236 -1.16 -15.42 7.70
C VAL A 236 0.01 -14.80 6.94
N THR A 237 -0.26 -13.82 6.08
CA THR A 237 0.71 -13.22 5.18
C THR A 237 1.73 -12.40 5.99
N TYR A 238 2.62 -13.09 6.70
CA TYR A 238 3.73 -12.51 7.44
C TYR A 238 4.77 -11.89 6.51
N GLN A 239 4.63 -12.02 5.19
CA GLN A 239 5.60 -11.52 4.22
C GLN A 239 5.86 -10.01 4.38
N TYR A 240 4.81 -9.21 4.60
CA TYR A 240 4.99 -7.77 4.78
C TYR A 240 5.59 -7.44 6.15
N MET A 241 5.03 -8.00 7.22
CA MET A 241 5.53 -7.81 8.58
C MET A 241 6.99 -8.26 8.73
N ASN A 242 7.33 -9.44 8.21
CA ASN A 242 8.69 -9.98 8.23
C ASN A 242 9.64 -9.12 7.40
N ARG A 243 9.18 -8.57 6.27
CA ARG A 243 9.97 -7.64 5.46
C ARG A 243 10.25 -6.35 6.23
N GLU A 244 9.25 -5.76 6.87
CA GLU A 244 9.43 -4.56 7.70
C GLU A 244 10.35 -4.83 8.89
N LEU A 245 10.16 -5.96 9.59
CA LEU A 245 11.00 -6.34 10.74
C LEU A 245 12.45 -6.58 10.32
N LEU A 246 12.67 -7.24 9.18
CA LEU A 246 14.00 -7.43 8.60
C LEU A 246 14.66 -6.10 8.24
N TRP A 247 13.95 -5.20 7.56
CA TRP A 247 14.51 -3.91 7.17
C TRP A 247 14.84 -3.03 8.38
N HIS A 248 13.97 -3.02 9.40
CA HIS A 248 14.25 -2.32 10.65
C HIS A 248 15.47 -2.89 11.38
N GLY A 249 15.53 -4.22 11.57
CA GLY A 249 16.67 -4.86 12.22
C GLY A 249 17.99 -4.68 11.44
N PHE A 250 17.92 -4.72 10.11
CA PHE A 250 19.07 -4.44 9.24
C PHE A 250 19.54 -2.99 9.34
N ALA A 251 18.62 -2.02 9.42
CA ALA A 251 18.97 -0.61 9.57
C ALA A 251 19.65 -0.34 10.93
N GLU A 252 19.14 -0.93 12.02
CA GLU A 252 19.78 -0.82 13.34
C GLU A 252 21.21 -1.38 13.32
N PHE A 253 21.41 -2.54 12.68
CA PHE A 253 22.74 -3.12 12.50
C PHE A 253 23.68 -2.21 11.69
N LEU A 254 23.20 -1.62 10.59
CA LEU A 254 23.99 -0.69 9.78
C LEU A 254 24.40 0.56 10.55
N ILE A 255 23.54 1.09 11.43
CA ILE A 255 23.86 2.24 12.28
C ILE A 255 25.02 1.91 13.23
N PHE A 256 25.11 0.68 13.74
CA PHE A 256 26.24 0.25 14.57
C PHE A 256 27.52 -0.04 13.78
N LEU A 257 27.39 -0.46 12.52
CA LEU A 257 28.54 -0.65 11.64
C LEU A 257 29.10 0.67 11.08
N LEU A 258 28.26 1.69 10.90
CA LEU A 258 28.64 2.97 10.29
C LEU A 258 29.88 3.62 10.95
N PRO A 259 30.02 3.67 12.30
CA PRO A 259 31.20 4.23 12.97
C PRO A 259 32.45 3.36 12.86
N LEU A 260 32.32 2.06 12.56
CA LEU A 260 33.45 1.14 12.41
C LEU A 260 34.06 1.20 11.01
N ILE A 261 33.35 1.80 10.04
CA ILE A 261 33.83 1.96 8.68
C ILE A 261 34.71 3.22 8.63
N ASN A 262 36.01 3.01 8.44
CA ASN A 262 36.97 4.09 8.21
C ASN A 262 36.65 4.76 6.85
N THR A 263 35.92 5.86 6.89
CA THR A 263 35.36 6.56 5.72
C THR A 263 36.45 7.08 4.79
N SER A 264 37.66 7.39 5.29
CA SER A 264 38.81 7.82 4.48
C SER A 264 39.36 6.66 3.63
N LYS A 265 39.47 5.44 4.17
CA LYS A 265 39.92 4.27 3.40
C LYS A 265 38.88 3.83 2.36
N VAL A 266 37.59 3.85 2.71
CA VAL A 266 36.51 3.55 1.74
C VAL A 266 36.43 4.62 0.66
N LYS A 267 36.55 5.91 1.01
CA LYS A 267 36.58 7.00 0.03
C LYS A 267 37.78 6.86 -0.90
N ALA A 268 38.96 6.54 -0.39
CA ALA A 268 40.15 6.31 -1.21
C ALA A 268 39.98 5.11 -2.15
N ALA A 269 39.41 3.99 -1.66
CA ALA A 269 39.15 2.79 -2.47
C ALA A 269 38.04 3.00 -3.52
N VAL A 270 36.95 3.70 -3.17
CA VAL A 270 35.85 4.04 -4.09
C VAL A 270 36.32 5.05 -5.12
N TYR A 271 37.10 6.06 -4.73
CA TYR A 271 37.70 7.02 -5.66
C TYR A 271 38.72 6.32 -6.56
N SER A 272 39.59 5.46 -6.02
CA SER A 272 40.53 4.69 -6.85
C SER A 272 39.81 3.72 -7.79
N PHE A 273 38.65 3.17 -7.42
CA PHE A 273 37.86 2.27 -8.27
C PHE A 273 37.07 3.04 -9.34
N MET A 274 36.41 4.13 -8.97
CA MET A 274 35.62 4.98 -9.89
C MET A 274 36.52 5.80 -10.82
N PHE A 275 37.72 6.18 -10.38
CA PHE A 275 38.74 6.86 -11.16
C PHE A 275 39.88 5.92 -11.60
N SER A 276 39.69 4.59 -11.55
CA SER A 276 40.71 3.60 -11.97
C SER A 276 40.96 3.54 -13.47
N ARG A 277 40.47 4.51 -14.22
CA ARG A 277 40.68 4.60 -15.67
C ARG A 277 40.88 6.05 -16.07
N GLU A 278 41.94 6.66 -15.53
CA GLU A 278 42.85 7.49 -16.29
C GLU A 278 44.17 7.60 -15.53
N GLY A 279 45.25 7.06 -16.09
CA GLY A 279 46.60 7.24 -15.55
C GLY A 279 47.47 5.97 -15.54
N ARG A 280 47.91 5.51 -16.71
CA ARG A 280 49.30 5.08 -16.83
C ARG A 280 50.02 6.25 -17.48
N ASP A 281 50.82 6.93 -16.67
CA ASP A 281 52.19 7.34 -17.00
C ASP A 281 52.79 7.92 -15.71
N GLU A 282 53.45 7.04 -14.96
CA GLU A 282 54.51 7.44 -14.04
C GLU A 282 55.75 7.70 -14.88
N GLU A 283 56.23 8.94 -14.91
CA GLU A 283 57.63 9.20 -15.16
C GLU A 283 58.12 10.33 -14.26
N GLY A 284 59.23 10.06 -13.58
CA GLY A 284 59.65 10.76 -12.39
C GLY A 284 59.84 12.26 -12.58
N ALA A 285 59.16 13.04 -11.73
CA ALA A 285 59.51 14.42 -11.49
C ALA A 285 60.17 14.52 -10.10
N ARG A 286 61.48 14.77 -10.11
CA ARG A 286 62.18 15.34 -8.95
C ARG A 286 61.50 16.68 -8.63
N GLU A 287 60.63 16.71 -7.64
CA GLU A 287 59.95 17.93 -7.23
C GLU A 287 60.92 18.86 -6.49
N GLY A 288 61.16 20.02 -7.08
CA GLY A 288 61.91 21.12 -6.50
C GLY A 288 61.18 21.79 -5.32
N PRO A 289 61.83 22.79 -4.68
CA PRO A 289 61.45 23.34 -3.37
C PRO A 289 60.22 24.27 -3.44
N GLY A 290 59.05 23.72 -3.75
CA GLY A 290 57.76 24.41 -3.84
C GLY A 290 56.69 23.89 -2.87
N LEU A 291 57.06 23.04 -1.91
CA LEU A 291 56.18 22.24 -1.04
C LEU A 291 55.31 23.01 -0.04
N TRP A 292 55.33 24.35 -0.04
CA TRP A 292 54.71 25.19 1.00
C TRP A 292 53.50 25.99 0.52
N LYS A 293 52.87 25.62 -0.60
CA LYS A 293 51.75 26.38 -1.17
C LYS A 293 50.36 25.87 -0.77
N GLU A 294 50.21 24.59 -0.49
CA GLU A 294 48.92 23.97 -0.18
C GLU A 294 49.03 22.94 0.95
N CYS A 295 47.95 22.78 1.70
CA CYS A 295 47.82 21.76 2.72
C CYS A 295 47.62 20.39 2.09
N GLY A 296 48.48 19.42 2.43
CA GLY A 296 48.39 18.06 1.90
C GLY A 296 47.14 17.24 2.29
N LEU A 297 46.21 17.81 3.07
CA LEU A 297 44.95 17.18 3.49
C LEU A 297 43.71 17.89 2.93
N CYS A 298 43.65 19.22 2.99
CA CYS A 298 42.49 20.00 2.54
C CYS A 298 42.68 20.69 1.18
N GLY A 299 43.90 20.72 0.64
CA GLY A 299 44.21 21.37 -0.66
C GLY A 299 44.20 22.90 -0.64
N GLU A 300 43.91 23.51 0.50
CA GLU A 300 43.85 24.97 0.69
C GLU A 300 45.15 25.53 1.28
N TRP A 301 45.30 26.86 1.26
CA TRP A 301 46.44 27.53 1.89
C TRP A 301 46.51 27.20 3.40
N PRO A 302 47.67 26.74 3.91
CA PRO A 302 47.74 26.15 5.24
C PRO A 302 47.51 27.17 6.35
N THR A 303 46.43 26.98 7.13
CA THR A 303 46.18 27.78 8.34
C THR A 303 47.02 27.23 9.49
N MET A 304 47.98 28.03 9.97
CA MET A 304 48.97 27.65 10.97
C MET A 304 49.75 26.39 10.54
N PRO A 305 50.73 26.53 9.62
CA PRO A 305 51.38 25.41 8.95
C PRO A 305 52.19 24.55 9.92
N HIS A 306 51.99 23.24 9.84
CA HIS A 306 52.71 22.23 10.63
C HIS A 306 53.30 21.14 9.73
N THR A 307 54.46 20.64 10.11
CA THR A 307 55.09 19.46 9.51
C THR A 307 55.17 18.34 10.54
N VAL A 308 55.29 17.10 10.05
CA VAL A 308 55.32 15.90 10.89
C VAL A 308 56.63 15.13 10.76
N GLY A 309 57.73 15.82 10.49
CA GLY A 309 59.05 15.21 10.25
C GLY A 309 59.38 14.91 8.78
N CYS A 310 58.48 15.28 7.85
CA CYS A 310 58.71 15.25 6.41
C CYS A 310 58.59 16.67 5.81
N GLN A 311 58.88 16.82 4.51
CA GLN A 311 58.81 18.12 3.82
C GLN A 311 57.37 18.61 3.50
N HIS A 312 56.34 17.80 3.76
CA HIS A 312 54.95 18.16 3.51
C HIS A 312 54.35 19.05 4.61
N VAL A 313 53.58 20.06 4.19
CA VAL A 313 52.92 21.04 5.08
C VAL A 313 51.41 20.76 5.20
N PHE A 314 50.89 20.92 6.41
CA PHE A 314 49.47 20.72 6.73
C PHE A 314 48.95 21.87 7.60
N CYS A 315 47.65 22.14 7.56
CA CYS A 315 47.00 22.98 8.58
C CYS A 315 47.08 22.31 9.95
N TYR A 316 47.21 23.09 11.02
CA TYR A 316 47.19 22.57 12.39
C TYR A 316 45.96 21.67 12.67
N TYR A 317 44.76 22.15 12.31
CA TYR A 317 43.53 21.41 12.57
C TYR A 317 43.44 20.13 11.73
N CYS A 318 43.92 20.15 10.48
CA CYS A 318 43.91 18.99 9.60
C CYS A 318 44.86 17.89 10.10
N ILE A 319 46.07 18.26 10.51
CA ILE A 319 47.02 17.25 10.99
C ILE A 319 46.66 16.75 12.38
N LYS A 320 46.07 17.61 13.23
CA LYS A 320 45.62 17.21 14.56
C LYS A 320 44.39 16.33 14.52
N SER A 321 43.44 16.57 13.61
CA SER A 321 42.31 15.67 13.41
C SER A 321 42.77 14.32 12.87
N HIS A 322 43.74 14.29 11.94
CA HIS A 322 44.36 13.06 11.45
C HIS A 322 45.10 12.29 12.56
N ALA A 323 45.80 12.99 13.46
CA ALA A 323 46.48 12.38 14.61
C ALA A 323 45.54 11.80 15.66
N ILE A 324 44.31 12.32 15.77
CA ILE A 324 43.28 11.77 16.67
C ILE A 324 42.61 10.55 16.03
N ALA A 325 42.47 10.54 14.71
CA ALA A 325 41.83 9.46 13.97
C ALA A 325 42.71 8.20 13.83
N ASP A 326 44.03 8.35 13.69
CA ASP A 326 44.97 7.24 13.53
C ASP A 326 45.96 7.17 14.71
N ALA A 327 46.03 6.01 15.37
CA ALA A 327 46.91 5.75 16.51
C ALA A 327 48.42 5.81 16.16
N TYR A 328 48.76 5.66 14.88
CA TYR A 328 50.10 5.80 14.35
C TYR A 328 50.11 6.92 13.32
N LEU A 329 50.63 8.09 13.71
CA LEU A 329 50.71 9.23 12.82
C LEU A 329 51.67 8.90 11.67
N THR A 330 51.14 8.74 10.46
CA THR A 330 51.91 8.62 9.22
C THR A 330 51.57 9.78 8.31
N CYS A 331 52.55 10.29 7.57
CA CYS A 331 52.28 11.34 6.60
C CYS A 331 51.36 10.82 5.48
N PRO A 332 50.20 11.45 5.21
CA PRO A 332 49.25 10.99 4.19
C PRO A 332 49.78 11.13 2.74
N LYS A 333 50.82 11.95 2.51
CA LYS A 333 51.42 12.16 1.18
C LYS A 333 52.58 11.20 0.87
N CYS A 334 53.39 10.83 1.87
CA CYS A 334 54.61 10.01 1.64
C CYS A 334 54.72 8.76 2.50
N GLY A 335 53.78 8.51 3.42
CA GLY A 335 53.78 7.32 4.28
C GLY A 335 54.89 7.28 5.32
N ALA A 336 55.74 8.32 5.42
CA ALA A 336 56.82 8.36 6.41
C ALA A 336 56.27 8.34 7.85
N PRO A 337 56.93 7.62 8.79
CA PRO A 337 56.56 7.64 10.20
C PRO A 337 56.71 9.06 10.73
N ALA A 338 55.60 9.62 11.20
CA ALA A 338 55.53 11.03 11.53
C ALA A 338 55.75 11.25 13.03
N GLY A 339 56.60 12.23 13.35
CA GLY A 339 56.80 12.70 14.73
C GLY A 339 55.67 13.61 15.19
N GLN A 340 55.78 14.15 16.40
CA GLN A 340 54.82 15.14 16.92
C GLN A 340 54.75 16.35 15.96
N PRO A 341 53.56 16.89 15.65
CA PRO A 341 53.43 17.99 14.69
C PRO A 341 54.18 19.24 15.19
N VAL A 342 55.13 19.71 14.39
CA VAL A 342 55.96 20.89 14.70
C VAL A 342 55.51 22.06 13.82
N PRO A 343 55.36 23.27 14.38
CA PRO A 343 55.02 24.45 13.58
C PRO A 343 56.16 24.79 12.60
N VAL A 344 55.80 25.10 11.36
CA VAL A 344 56.75 25.59 10.35
C VAL A 344 57.04 27.05 10.61
N LYS A 345 58.31 27.40 10.81
CA LYS A 345 58.75 28.80 10.81
C LYS A 345 58.82 29.29 9.37
N LEU A 346 57.84 30.07 8.96
CA LEU A 346 57.89 30.81 7.69
C LEU A 346 58.77 32.03 7.91
N GLU A 347 60.00 32.00 7.39
CA GLU A 347 60.78 33.23 7.21
C GLU A 347 60.20 33.97 6.01
N VAL A 348 59.43 35.01 6.29
CA VAL A 348 58.87 35.88 5.25
C VAL A 348 59.97 36.83 4.81
N GLU A 349 60.76 36.45 3.81
CA GLU A 349 61.58 37.42 3.08
C GLU A 349 60.63 38.30 2.25
N MET A 350 60.40 39.52 2.73
CA MET A 350 59.72 40.56 1.96
C MET A 350 60.67 41.06 0.87
N SER A 351 60.62 40.46 -0.33
CA SER A 351 61.21 41.07 -1.52
C SER A 351 60.37 42.28 -1.93
N ALA A 352 60.71 43.45 -1.41
CA ALA A 352 60.18 44.73 -1.87
C ALA A 352 60.57 44.92 -3.35
N SER A 353 59.57 44.99 -4.22
CA SER A 353 59.71 45.40 -5.63
C SER A 353 59.27 46.84 -5.78
#